data_AF-A0A497VD20-F1
#
_entry.id   AF-A0A497VD20-F1
#
_cell.length_a   1.000
_cell.length_b   1.000
_cell.length_c   1.000
_cell.angle_alpha   90.00
_cell.angle_beta   90.00
_cell.angle_gamma   90.00
#
_symmetry.space_group_name_H-M   'P 1'
#
loop_
_entity.id
_entity.type
_entity.pdbx_description
1 polymer ?
#
loop_
_entity_poly.entity_id
_entity_poly.type
_entity_poly.pdbx_seq_one_letter_code
_entity_poly.pdbx_strand_id
1 'polypeptide(L)'
;MTAIFRFLRRAKCLLRNVRLVQAAGLLGVAVLWYQPLLASATPQSSQRQACALLQTVAQAAQLAGEGLTTGRYGCQSPHETADGWVFALQYLEPAKSVGEARRLGHYLVDLDAETVTPWSPSPRAPSDTEGRLGGVAEGSVSVRACGVAFDLPSQYRITRPVRSVSRQGVRVCAFDIVPAQAAPKSLECKDEAEGGSPPYPLCDWDISAGHDWPTVQVARTRVDADRLPLDPFNFERGAWRLPNAHAQAAPSSKVPFFGRQARHGEVLMRAAWHRTKAQPAVGMQAGTSSADAYLLQLTPQLAVVLVSPPLDSAAHKSEGVGGCHTFCRSLRAAGRPSEEP
;
A
#
# COMPACT_ATOMS: atom_id res chain seq x y z
N MET A 1 -13.07 -28.00 -37.27
CA MET A 1 -12.24 -28.78 -38.20
C MET A 1 -10.78 -28.60 -37.84
N THR A 2 -10.19 -29.68 -37.32
CA THR A 2 -8.85 -30.20 -37.67
C THR A 2 -7.65 -29.25 -37.79
N ALA A 3 -6.64 -29.54 -36.94
CA ALA A 3 -5.25 -29.12 -37.03
C ALA A 3 -4.59 -29.44 -38.39
N ILE A 4 -3.57 -28.67 -38.79
CA ILE A 4 -2.39 -29.11 -39.56
C ILE A 4 -1.24 -28.09 -39.43
N PHE A 5 -0.08 -28.66 -39.07
CA PHE A 5 1.32 -28.22 -39.18
C PHE A 5 1.71 -27.18 -40.24
N ARG A 6 2.74 -26.36 -39.92
CA ARG A 6 3.95 -26.20 -40.76
C ARG A 6 5.15 -25.73 -39.95
N PHE A 7 6.27 -26.41 -40.21
CA PHE A 7 7.54 -26.45 -39.50
C PHE A 7 8.62 -25.75 -40.37
N LEU A 8 9.53 -25.02 -39.73
CA LEU A 8 10.93 -24.68 -40.08
C LEU A 8 11.35 -24.15 -41.48
N ARG A 9 12.05 -22.99 -41.48
CA ARG A 9 13.31 -22.61 -42.22
C ARG A 9 13.34 -21.08 -42.36
N ARG A 10 14.27 -20.29 -41.82
CA ARG A 10 15.74 -20.13 -41.98
C ARG A 10 16.12 -19.00 -40.97
N ALA A 11 17.25 -18.93 -40.29
CA ALA A 11 18.62 -19.13 -40.75
C ALA A 11 19.57 -19.43 -39.57
N LYS A 12 20.50 -20.36 -39.82
CA LYS A 12 21.76 -20.58 -39.10
C LYS A 12 22.83 -20.70 -40.19
N CYS A 13 23.99 -20.06 -39.98
CA CYS A 13 25.37 -20.39 -40.43
C CYS A 13 26.23 -19.14 -40.13
N LEU A 14 27.05 -19.03 -39.07
CA LEU A 14 28.31 -19.68 -38.65
C LEU A 14 29.57 -19.41 -39.51
N LEU A 15 30.66 -19.11 -38.77
CA LEU A 15 32.13 -19.18 -39.05
C LEU A 15 32.74 -18.02 -39.87
N ARG A 16 33.73 -17.20 -39.43
CA ARG A 16 34.99 -17.30 -38.63
C ARG A 16 36.23 -17.71 -39.47
N ASN A 17 37.28 -16.86 -39.42
CA ASN A 17 38.67 -16.96 -39.93
C ASN A 17 38.88 -16.52 -41.41
N VAL A 18 39.92 -15.81 -41.90
CA VAL A 18 41.35 -15.59 -41.58
C VAL A 18 41.89 -14.26 -42.24
N ARG A 19 42.92 -13.62 -41.64
CA ARG A 19 44.09 -12.86 -42.21
C ARG A 19 44.50 -11.72 -41.22
N LEU A 20 45.53 -11.76 -40.37
CA LEU A 20 47.01 -11.98 -40.44
C LEU A 20 47.82 -10.78 -40.99
N VAL A 21 48.88 -10.43 -40.25
CA VAL A 21 50.02 -9.49 -40.51
C VAL A 21 49.85 -8.07 -39.91
N GLN A 22 50.31 -7.81 -38.68
CA GLN A 22 51.67 -7.43 -38.19
C GLN A 22 52.01 -5.93 -38.33
N ALA A 23 52.23 -5.29 -37.18
CA ALA A 23 53.30 -4.30 -36.99
C ALA A 23 53.81 -4.44 -35.55
N ALA A 24 55.13 -4.58 -35.44
CA ALA A 24 55.87 -5.00 -34.25
C ALA A 24 56.77 -3.88 -33.73
N GLY A 25 57.12 -3.98 -32.44
CA GLY A 25 58.34 -3.46 -31.83
C GLY A 25 58.15 -2.19 -31.00
N LEU A 26 58.78 -2.00 -29.84
CA LEU A 26 59.79 -2.78 -29.12
C LEU A 26 60.04 -2.09 -27.75
N LEU A 27 60.67 -2.85 -26.82
CA LEU A 27 61.23 -2.50 -25.50
C LEU A 27 60.26 -2.53 -24.31
N GLY A 28 60.45 -3.29 -23.24
CA GLY A 28 61.61 -4.10 -22.82
C GLY A 28 62.06 -3.75 -21.39
N VAL A 29 61.41 -4.38 -20.40
CA VAL A 29 61.96 -4.91 -19.12
C VAL A 29 62.55 -3.95 -18.06
N ALA A 30 62.12 -4.24 -16.81
CA ALA A 30 62.70 -3.92 -15.49
C ALA A 30 62.45 -2.52 -14.90
N VAL A 31 61.46 -2.45 -13.99
CA VAL A 31 61.67 -2.08 -12.57
C VAL A 31 60.55 -2.75 -11.76
N LEU A 32 60.88 -3.90 -11.15
CA LEU A 32 60.31 -4.34 -9.87
C LEU A 32 60.44 -3.17 -8.88
N TRP A 33 59.57 -3.11 -7.86
CA TRP A 33 59.48 -2.10 -6.80
C TRP A 33 58.44 -1.00 -7.09
N TYR A 34 57.18 -1.35 -6.87
CA TYR A 34 56.22 -0.59 -6.05
C TYR A 34 55.00 -1.49 -5.91
N GLN A 35 55.11 -2.52 -5.06
CA GLN A 35 53.91 -3.17 -4.55
C GLN A 35 53.12 -2.10 -3.80
N PRO A 36 51.83 -1.87 -4.12
CA PRO A 36 51.01 -1.11 -3.22
C PRO A 36 51.00 -1.89 -1.92
N LEU A 37 51.25 -1.18 -0.82
CA LEU A 37 50.95 -1.62 0.52
C LEU A 37 49.55 -2.24 0.49
N LEU A 38 49.48 -3.56 0.38
CA LEU A 38 48.38 -4.37 0.87
C LEU A 38 48.44 -4.17 2.38
N ALA A 39 47.92 -3.02 2.83
CA ALA A 39 47.33 -2.92 4.14
C ALA A 39 46.34 -4.07 4.17
N SER A 40 46.69 -5.08 4.95
CA SER A 40 45.84 -6.18 5.33
C SER A 40 44.53 -5.57 5.81
N ALA A 41 43.56 -5.46 4.90
CA ALA A 41 42.19 -5.23 5.23
C ALA A 41 41.77 -6.49 6.00
N THR A 42 42.01 -6.47 7.31
CA THR A 42 41.33 -7.35 8.24
C THR A 42 39.88 -7.37 7.80
N PRO A 43 39.31 -8.53 7.42
CA PRO A 43 37.97 -8.60 6.88
C PRO A 43 37.05 -7.88 7.87
N GLN A 44 36.61 -6.69 7.48
CA GLN A 44 35.80 -5.86 8.32
C GLN A 44 34.48 -6.62 8.43
N SER A 45 34.13 -7.07 9.64
CA SER A 45 32.92 -7.87 9.87
C SER A 45 31.74 -7.23 9.13
N SER A 46 30.93 -8.01 8.41
CA SER A 46 29.78 -7.53 7.64
C SER A 46 28.91 -6.56 8.45
N GLN A 47 28.69 -6.83 9.74
CA GLN A 47 28.05 -5.91 10.68
C GLN A 47 28.65 -4.49 10.73
N ARG A 48 29.99 -4.36 10.76
CA ARG A 48 30.67 -3.04 10.76
C ARG A 48 30.51 -2.34 9.42
N GLN A 49 30.56 -3.08 8.32
CA GLN A 49 30.33 -2.52 6.97
C GLN A 49 28.89 -2.00 6.86
N ALA A 50 27.92 -2.76 7.36
CA ALA A 50 26.51 -2.38 7.34
C ALA A 50 26.25 -1.13 8.20
N CYS A 51 26.86 -1.05 9.39
CA CYS A 51 26.79 0.16 10.21
C CYS A 51 27.42 1.38 9.52
N ALA A 52 28.58 1.21 8.86
CA ALA A 52 29.24 2.31 8.15
C ALA A 52 28.39 2.83 6.97
N LEU A 53 27.74 1.93 6.24
CA LEU A 53 26.80 2.28 5.17
C LEU A 53 25.62 3.09 5.73
N LEU A 54 24.99 2.60 6.82
CA LEU A 54 23.89 3.29 7.49
C LEU A 54 24.28 4.69 7.98
N GLN A 55 25.45 4.86 8.59
CA GLN A 55 25.95 6.17 9.05
C GLN A 55 26.15 7.13 7.87
N THR A 56 26.69 6.64 6.75
CA THR A 56 26.92 7.44 5.53
C THR A 56 25.60 7.94 4.94
N VAL A 57 24.62 7.05 4.80
CA VAL A 57 23.28 7.39 4.32
C VAL A 57 22.59 8.37 5.27
N ALA A 58 22.68 8.14 6.58
CA ALA A 58 22.08 9.02 7.59
C ALA A 58 22.67 10.44 7.56
N GLN A 59 23.99 10.56 7.38
CA GLN A 59 24.68 11.83 7.25
C GLN A 59 24.25 12.57 5.97
N ALA A 60 24.21 11.87 4.83
CA ALA A 60 23.83 12.46 3.54
C ALA A 60 22.37 12.93 3.53
N ALA A 61 21.47 12.16 4.15
CA ALA A 61 20.05 12.45 4.22
C ALA A 61 19.66 13.41 5.37
N GLN A 62 20.61 13.83 6.21
CA GLN A 62 20.38 14.68 7.37
C GLN A 62 19.23 14.16 8.27
N LEU A 63 19.22 12.86 8.58
CA LEU A 63 18.11 12.22 9.30
C LEU A 63 17.86 12.80 10.71
N ALA A 64 18.84 13.49 11.30
CA ALA A 64 18.67 14.21 12.55
C ALA A 64 17.87 15.53 12.42
N GLY A 65 17.69 16.06 11.20
CA GLY A 65 17.03 17.33 10.91
C GLY A 65 17.97 18.34 10.25
N GLU A 66 17.40 19.28 9.49
CA GLU A 66 18.15 20.33 8.78
C GLU A 66 18.92 21.22 9.79
N GLY A 67 20.21 21.46 9.51
CA GLY A 67 21.09 22.29 10.35
C GLY A 67 21.89 21.53 11.44
N LEU A 68 21.67 20.22 11.60
CA LEU A 68 22.36 19.37 12.59
C LEU A 68 23.50 18.54 11.96
N THR A 69 24.38 19.16 11.18
CA THR A 69 25.40 18.47 10.37
C THR A 69 26.68 18.08 11.13
N THR A 70 26.87 18.60 12.34
CA THR A 70 28.12 18.50 13.11
C THR A 70 28.16 17.34 14.11
N GLY A 71 27.03 16.66 14.35
CA GLY A 71 26.95 15.50 15.25
C GLY A 71 27.39 14.19 14.59
N ARG A 72 27.49 13.12 15.39
CA ARG A 72 27.89 11.78 14.94
C ARG A 72 26.73 10.82 15.00
N TYR A 73 26.62 9.94 14.00
CA TYR A 73 25.66 8.85 14.00
C TYR A 73 26.28 7.60 14.61
N GLY A 74 25.52 6.86 15.41
CA GLY A 74 25.92 5.59 16.02
C GLY A 74 24.91 4.49 15.75
N CYS A 75 25.40 3.26 15.53
CA CYS A 75 24.54 2.08 15.41
C CYS A 75 24.53 1.32 16.73
N GLN A 76 23.32 0.99 17.22
CA GLN A 76 23.13 0.14 18.40
C GLN A 76 22.29 -1.08 18.08
N SER A 77 22.30 -2.06 18.99
CA SER A 77 21.46 -3.26 18.94
C SER A 77 21.49 -3.98 17.59
N PRO A 78 22.69 -4.37 17.09
CA PRO A 78 22.82 -5.06 15.81
C PRO A 78 22.07 -6.38 15.84
N HIS A 79 21.23 -6.62 14.83
CA HIS A 79 20.49 -7.86 14.68
C HIS A 79 20.53 -8.30 13.21
N GLU A 80 20.98 -9.51 12.94
CA GLU A 80 21.00 -10.09 11.60
C GLU A 80 19.63 -10.71 11.28
N THR A 81 19.11 -10.43 10.09
CA THR A 81 17.88 -11.00 9.54
C THR A 81 18.19 -11.74 8.24
N ALA A 82 17.19 -12.40 7.65
CA ALA A 82 17.34 -13.03 6.34
C ALA A 82 17.66 -12.04 5.21
N ASP A 83 17.34 -10.75 5.41
CA ASP A 83 17.44 -9.69 4.41
C ASP A 83 18.61 -8.71 4.66
N GLY A 84 19.40 -8.92 5.73
CA GLY A 84 20.55 -8.07 6.06
C GLY A 84 20.69 -7.75 7.53
N TRP A 85 21.31 -6.60 7.85
CA TRP A 85 21.57 -6.17 9.23
C TRP A 85 20.63 -5.06 9.67
N VAL A 86 20.02 -5.23 10.83
CA VAL A 86 19.18 -4.22 11.47
C VAL A 86 19.95 -3.52 12.58
N PHE A 87 19.87 -2.19 12.62
CA PHE A 87 20.42 -1.37 13.70
C PHE A 87 19.40 -0.36 14.21
N ALA A 88 19.45 -0.08 15.51
CA ALA A 88 18.89 1.14 16.07
C ALA A 88 19.85 2.31 15.79
N LEU A 89 19.44 3.27 14.97
CA LEU A 89 20.24 4.44 14.64
C LEU A 89 20.09 5.52 15.72
N GLN A 90 21.22 6.08 16.15
CA GLN A 90 21.26 7.17 17.12
C GLN A 90 22.06 8.35 16.58
N TYR A 91 21.65 9.54 17.00
CA TYR A 91 22.39 10.78 16.75
C TYR A 91 22.99 11.31 18.06
N LEU A 92 24.28 11.64 18.02
CA LEU A 92 25.06 12.19 19.12
C LEU A 92 25.41 13.65 18.80
N GLU A 93 24.83 14.58 19.54
CA GLU A 93 25.10 16.01 19.40
C GLU A 93 26.54 16.37 19.82
N PRO A 94 27.22 17.28 19.11
CA PRO A 94 28.63 17.60 19.36
C PRO A 94 28.87 18.53 20.56
N ALA A 95 27.83 19.16 21.13
CA ALA A 95 27.97 20.30 22.05
C ALA A 95 27.58 20.06 23.51
N LYS A 96 27.31 18.83 23.95
CA LYS A 96 27.12 18.53 25.38
C LYS A 96 27.88 17.26 25.74
N SER A 97 28.85 17.37 26.65
CA SER A 97 29.57 16.25 27.27
C SER A 97 28.67 15.28 28.04
N VAL A 98 27.35 15.52 28.04
CA VAL A 98 26.30 14.70 28.66
C VAL A 98 25.01 14.77 27.82
N GLY A 99 25.10 14.70 26.49
CA GLY A 99 23.94 14.71 25.60
C GLY A 99 23.28 13.34 25.49
N GLU A 100 21.98 13.24 25.79
CA GLU A 100 21.17 12.02 25.57
C GLU A 100 21.20 11.63 24.08
N ALA A 101 21.57 10.37 23.81
CA ALA A 101 21.58 9.85 22.45
C ALA A 101 20.13 9.80 21.91
N ARG A 102 19.83 10.61 20.88
CA ARG A 102 18.50 10.61 20.27
C ARG A 102 18.38 9.43 19.32
N ARG A 103 17.49 8.48 19.62
CA ARG A 103 17.17 7.37 18.71
C ARG A 103 16.32 7.89 17.56
N LEU A 104 16.76 7.63 16.33
CA LEU A 104 16.08 8.08 15.10
C LEU A 104 15.15 7.01 14.53
N GLY A 105 15.39 5.75 14.86
CA GLY A 105 14.58 4.62 14.38
C GLY A 105 15.41 3.35 14.29
N HIS A 106 14.80 2.28 13.78
CA HIS A 106 15.54 1.10 13.35
C HIS A 106 15.63 1.09 11.84
N TYR A 107 16.72 0.56 11.31
CA TYR A 107 16.99 0.52 9.88
C TYR A 107 17.57 -0.83 9.50
N LEU A 108 17.05 -1.41 8.42
CA LEU A 108 17.61 -2.58 7.76
C LEU A 108 18.62 -2.10 6.73
N VAL A 109 19.77 -2.77 6.72
CA VAL A 109 20.89 -2.53 5.82
C VAL A 109 21.14 -3.81 5.04
N ASP A 110 20.87 -3.75 3.75
CA ASP A 110 21.24 -4.80 2.80
C ASP A 110 22.59 -4.41 2.18
N LEU A 111 23.62 -5.18 2.49
CA LEU A 111 24.98 -4.95 1.99
C LEU A 111 25.15 -5.34 0.52
N ASP A 112 24.40 -6.32 0.04
CA ASP A 112 24.52 -6.80 -1.34
C ASP A 112 23.85 -5.81 -2.31
N ALA A 113 22.73 -5.22 -1.88
CA ALA A 113 22.03 -4.18 -2.62
C ALA A 113 22.51 -2.75 -2.31
N GLU A 114 23.39 -2.58 -1.32
CA GLU A 114 23.82 -1.28 -0.76
C GLU A 114 22.64 -0.36 -0.37
N THR A 115 21.57 -0.93 0.20
CA THR A 115 20.36 -0.18 0.55
C THR A 115 20.14 -0.06 2.05
N VAL A 116 19.50 1.04 2.44
CA VAL A 116 19.10 1.33 3.83
C VAL A 116 17.61 1.66 3.85
N THR A 117 16.82 0.92 4.63
CA THR A 117 15.37 1.11 4.73
C THR A 117 14.92 1.18 6.19
N PRO A 118 13.92 2.01 6.55
CA PRO A 118 13.34 1.99 7.87
C PRO A 118 12.80 0.59 8.20
N TRP A 119 13.19 0.06 9.35
CA TRP A 119 12.80 -1.26 9.82
C TRP A 119 11.90 -1.11 11.04
N SER A 120 10.85 -1.93 11.09
CA SER A 120 9.99 -2.06 12.28
C SER A 120 9.89 -3.54 12.60
N PRO A 121 10.22 -3.96 13.84
CA PRO A 121 10.01 -5.34 14.22
C PRO A 121 8.50 -5.62 14.12
N SER A 122 8.16 -6.75 13.50
CA SER A 122 6.82 -7.33 13.64
C SER A 122 6.57 -7.53 15.14
N PRO A 123 5.42 -7.10 15.69
CA PRO A 123 5.16 -7.23 17.12
C PRO A 123 5.12 -8.73 17.45
N ARG A 124 6.19 -9.23 18.10
CA ARG A 124 6.12 -10.54 18.75
C ARG A 124 5.07 -10.43 19.84
N ALA A 125 4.22 -11.46 19.92
CA ALA A 125 3.24 -11.61 20.98
C ALA A 125 3.89 -11.33 22.35
N PRO A 126 3.33 -10.44 23.18
CA PRO A 126 3.84 -10.26 24.52
C PRO A 126 3.62 -11.57 25.27
N SER A 127 4.70 -12.10 25.84
CA SER A 127 4.67 -13.13 26.86
C SER A 127 3.81 -12.64 28.02
N ASP A 128 2.81 -13.43 28.38
CA ASP A 128 1.98 -13.23 29.56
C ASP A 128 2.83 -13.09 30.82
N THR A 129 3.05 -11.86 31.27
CA THR A 129 3.10 -11.55 32.72
C THR A 129 2.95 -10.05 32.95
N GLU A 130 1.94 -9.72 33.76
CA GLU A 130 1.78 -8.49 34.54
C GLU A 130 1.41 -7.19 33.79
N GLY A 131 0.10 -7.01 33.65
CA GLY A 131 -0.60 -6.00 34.43
C GLY A 131 -0.15 -4.54 34.27
N ARG A 132 -0.64 -3.87 33.23
CA ARG A 132 -1.06 -2.47 33.36
C ARG A 132 -2.05 -2.10 32.26
N LEU A 133 -3.24 -1.68 32.68
CA LEU A 133 -4.17 -0.87 31.89
C LEU A 133 -3.38 0.30 31.28
N GLY A 134 -3.23 0.27 29.96
CA GLY A 134 -2.59 1.32 29.18
C GLY A 134 -3.16 1.26 27.77
N GLY A 135 -3.79 2.36 27.34
CA GLY A 135 -4.61 2.44 26.14
C GLY A 135 -3.95 1.90 24.88
N VAL A 136 -4.80 1.32 24.03
CA VAL A 136 -4.52 1.03 22.62
C VAL A 136 -3.83 2.27 22.03
N ALA A 137 -2.60 2.13 21.55
CA ALA A 137 -1.92 3.23 20.90
C ALA A 137 -2.71 3.60 19.62
N GLU A 138 -3.53 4.64 19.70
CA GLU A 138 -4.17 5.33 18.59
C GLU A 138 -3.07 5.98 17.73
N GLY A 139 -2.58 5.23 16.75
CA GLY A 139 -1.68 5.76 15.72
C GLY A 139 -2.40 5.90 14.39
N SER A 140 -2.07 6.92 13.61
CA SER A 140 -2.38 6.97 12.18
C SER A 140 -1.09 6.89 11.37
N VAL A 141 -1.12 6.19 10.23
CA VAL A 141 0.01 6.07 9.30
C VAL A 141 -0.25 6.93 8.07
N SER A 142 0.72 7.75 7.68
CA SER A 142 0.64 8.52 6.42
C SER A 142 0.84 7.58 5.23
N VAL A 143 -0.13 7.56 4.33
CA VAL A 143 -0.14 6.74 3.11
C VAL A 143 -0.04 7.63 1.88
N ARG A 144 0.66 7.13 0.84
CA ARG A 144 0.68 7.72 -0.51
C ARG A 144 0.40 6.63 -1.53
N ALA A 145 -0.63 6.80 -2.34
CA ALA A 145 -1.01 5.84 -3.37
C ALA A 145 -1.82 6.55 -4.47
N CYS A 146 -1.70 6.11 -5.73
CA CYS A 146 -2.50 6.60 -6.85
C CYS A 146 -2.54 8.14 -7.04
N GLY A 147 -1.51 8.87 -6.62
CA GLY A 147 -1.50 10.34 -6.69
C GLY A 147 -2.27 11.04 -5.55
N VAL A 148 -2.61 10.33 -4.48
CA VAL A 148 -3.22 10.90 -3.27
C VAL A 148 -2.41 10.56 -2.02
N ALA A 149 -2.50 11.42 -1.01
CA ALA A 149 -2.00 11.19 0.33
C ALA A 149 -3.11 11.36 1.35
N PHE A 150 -3.06 10.58 2.42
CA PHE A 150 -3.98 10.62 3.54
C PHE A 150 -3.34 9.95 4.74
N ASP A 151 -3.89 10.21 5.92
CA ASP A 151 -3.56 9.54 7.16
C ASP A 151 -4.60 8.45 7.39
N LEU A 152 -4.15 7.25 7.74
CA LEU A 152 -5.00 6.08 7.90
C LEU A 152 -4.87 5.56 9.34
N PRO A 153 -5.98 5.30 10.06
CA PRO A 153 -5.91 4.68 11.38
C PRO A 153 -5.15 3.35 11.34
N SER A 154 -4.32 3.07 12.35
CA SER A 154 -3.38 1.95 12.36
C SER A 154 -4.04 0.57 12.29
N GLN A 155 -5.34 0.48 12.60
CA GLN A 155 -6.10 -0.77 12.41
C GLN A 155 -6.40 -1.10 10.95
N TYR A 156 -6.07 -0.22 10.00
CA TYR A 156 -6.25 -0.45 8.57
C TYR A 156 -4.93 -0.45 7.80
N ARG A 157 -4.98 -1.03 6.60
CA ARG A 157 -3.94 -0.97 5.57
C ARG A 157 -4.60 -0.90 4.19
N ILE A 158 -3.85 -0.47 3.19
CA ILE A 158 -4.34 -0.51 1.80
C ILE A 158 -3.97 -1.83 1.11
N THR A 159 -4.80 -2.26 0.16
CA THR A 159 -4.42 -3.30 -0.80
C THR A 159 -3.44 -2.75 -1.84
N ARG A 160 -2.82 -3.65 -2.62
CA ARG A 160 -1.96 -3.23 -3.73
C ARG A 160 -2.82 -2.45 -4.75
N PRO A 161 -2.42 -1.22 -5.13
CA PRO A 161 -3.17 -0.45 -6.12
C PRO A 161 -3.29 -1.19 -7.46
N VAL A 162 -4.50 -1.20 -8.00
CA VAL A 162 -4.82 -1.77 -9.31
C VAL A 162 -5.06 -0.62 -10.28
N ARG A 163 -4.33 -0.63 -11.40
CA ARG A 163 -4.48 0.34 -12.49
C ARG A 163 -5.28 -0.28 -13.61
N SER A 164 -6.26 0.46 -14.11
CA SER A 164 -7.12 0.03 -15.21
C SER A 164 -7.45 1.19 -16.13
N VAL A 165 -8.00 0.87 -17.29
CA VAL A 165 -8.52 1.84 -18.24
C VAL A 165 -10.00 1.50 -18.44
N SER A 166 -10.89 2.46 -18.19
CA SER A 166 -12.32 2.27 -18.42
C SER A 166 -12.61 2.09 -19.90
N ARG A 167 -13.82 1.60 -20.24
CA ARG A 167 -14.24 1.45 -21.65
C ARG A 167 -14.22 2.77 -22.41
N GLN A 168 -14.33 3.89 -21.71
CA GLN A 168 -14.31 5.25 -22.22
C GLN A 168 -12.90 5.85 -22.21
N GLY A 169 -11.85 5.06 -21.96
CA GLY A 169 -10.46 5.49 -22.02
C GLY A 169 -9.95 6.21 -20.77
N VAL A 170 -10.73 6.25 -19.68
CA VAL A 170 -10.32 6.90 -18.43
C VAL A 170 -9.30 6.02 -17.73
N ARG A 171 -8.12 6.55 -17.43
CA ARG A 171 -7.14 5.86 -16.58
C ARG A 171 -7.55 5.99 -15.13
N VAL A 172 -7.57 4.86 -14.46
CA VAL A 172 -8.05 4.72 -13.09
C VAL A 172 -7.03 3.95 -12.28
N CYS A 173 -6.83 4.36 -11.04
CA CYS A 173 -6.05 3.64 -10.03
C CYS A 173 -6.93 3.46 -8.80
N ALA A 174 -7.15 2.21 -8.37
CA ALA A 174 -8.03 1.89 -7.26
C ALA A 174 -7.33 1.00 -6.23
N PHE A 175 -7.72 1.12 -4.97
CA PHE A 175 -7.29 0.25 -3.88
C PHE A 175 -8.39 0.18 -2.81
N ASP A 176 -8.37 -0.89 -2.03
CA ASP A 176 -9.26 -1.07 -0.90
C ASP A 176 -8.53 -0.77 0.41
N ILE A 177 -9.27 -0.33 1.40
CA ILE A 177 -8.78 -0.11 2.76
C ILE A 177 -9.33 -1.24 3.61
N VAL A 178 -8.45 -2.16 4.00
CA VAL A 178 -8.80 -3.39 4.71
C VAL A 178 -8.23 -3.37 6.12
N PRO A 179 -8.78 -4.15 7.06
CA PRO A 179 -8.17 -4.34 8.37
C PRO A 179 -6.71 -4.78 8.26
N ALA A 180 -5.85 -4.17 9.06
CA ALA A 180 -4.44 -4.54 9.15
C ALA A 180 -4.27 -5.98 9.62
N GLN A 181 -5.13 -6.41 10.56
CA GLN A 181 -5.25 -7.79 11.02
C GLN A 181 -6.57 -8.36 10.53
N ALA A 182 -6.52 -9.55 9.90
CA ALA A 182 -7.73 -10.23 9.46
C ALA A 182 -8.54 -10.67 10.68
N ALA A 183 -9.72 -10.08 10.86
CA ALA A 183 -10.68 -10.61 11.81
C ALA A 183 -11.15 -11.98 11.31
N PRO A 184 -11.36 -12.96 12.20
CA PRO A 184 -12.03 -14.20 11.83
C PRO A 184 -13.36 -13.86 11.19
N LYS A 185 -13.66 -14.44 10.01
CA LYS A 185 -15.00 -14.32 9.43
C LYS A 185 -16.00 -14.91 10.41
N SER A 186 -16.88 -14.07 10.95
CA SER A 186 -18.01 -14.53 11.76
C SER A 186 -19.06 -15.11 10.83
N LEU A 187 -19.26 -16.42 10.89
CA LEU A 187 -20.34 -17.09 10.14
C LEU A 187 -21.62 -17.02 10.96
N GLU A 188 -22.74 -16.81 10.29
CA GLU A 188 -24.05 -16.78 10.92
C GLU A 188 -24.63 -18.20 11.06
N CYS A 189 -25.22 -18.47 12.21
CA CYS A 189 -25.96 -19.69 12.48
C CYS A 189 -27.41 -19.46 12.07
N LYS A 190 -27.95 -20.33 11.21
CA LYS A 190 -29.36 -20.26 10.80
C LYS A 190 -30.11 -21.49 11.22
N ASP A 191 -31.31 -21.29 11.76
CA ASP A 191 -32.23 -22.36 12.08
C ASP A 191 -33.15 -22.73 10.88
N GLU A 192 -34.14 -23.59 11.12
CA GLU A 192 -35.11 -23.98 10.10
C GLU A 192 -36.02 -22.82 9.67
N ALA A 193 -36.45 -21.98 10.61
CA ALA A 193 -37.34 -20.85 10.35
C ALA A 193 -36.66 -19.75 9.53
N GLU A 194 -35.34 -19.62 9.66
CA GLU A 194 -34.52 -18.68 8.92
C GLU A 194 -34.03 -19.20 7.56
N GLY A 195 -34.45 -20.41 7.15
CA GLY A 195 -34.10 -21.00 5.86
C GLY A 195 -32.74 -21.71 5.83
N GLY A 196 -32.21 -22.12 6.99
CA GLY A 196 -31.03 -22.98 7.05
C GLY A 196 -31.29 -24.40 6.47
N SER A 197 -30.36 -25.33 6.67
CA SER A 197 -30.62 -26.76 6.42
C SER A 197 -30.06 -27.63 7.55
N PRO A 198 -30.65 -28.81 7.85
CA PRO A 198 -30.13 -29.68 8.90
C PRO A 198 -28.66 -30.08 8.65
N PRO A 199 -27.87 -30.31 9.72
CA PRO A 199 -28.23 -30.23 11.13
C PRO A 199 -28.27 -28.79 11.66
N TYR A 200 -29.30 -28.42 12.44
CA TYR A 200 -29.49 -27.07 12.96
C TYR A 200 -29.08 -26.91 14.43
N PRO A 201 -28.70 -25.69 14.89
CA PRO A 201 -28.29 -24.56 14.06
C PRO A 201 -26.84 -24.77 13.55
N LEU A 202 -26.60 -24.48 12.26
CA LEU A 202 -25.26 -24.57 11.68
C LEU A 202 -24.72 -23.19 11.33
N CYS A 203 -23.56 -22.87 11.86
CA CYS A 203 -22.86 -21.61 11.61
C CYS A 203 -21.96 -21.76 10.38
N ASP A 204 -22.58 -21.77 9.20
CA ASP A 204 -21.89 -21.88 7.91
C ASP A 204 -22.35 -20.87 6.86
N TRP A 205 -23.16 -19.88 7.26
CA TRP A 205 -23.66 -18.83 6.38
C TRP A 205 -22.78 -17.59 6.44
N ASP A 206 -22.48 -17.04 5.27
CA ASP A 206 -21.82 -15.75 5.11
C ASP A 206 -22.73 -14.83 4.29
N ILE A 207 -22.68 -13.53 4.55
CA ILE A 207 -23.46 -12.54 3.80
C ILE A 207 -22.56 -11.90 2.76
N SER A 208 -23.01 -11.95 1.51
CA SER A 208 -22.41 -11.16 0.45
C SER A 208 -23.25 -9.90 0.26
N ALA A 209 -22.66 -8.76 0.57
CA ALA A 209 -23.32 -7.46 0.58
C ALA A 209 -22.73 -6.47 -0.44
N GLY A 210 -21.85 -6.96 -1.33
CA GLY A 210 -21.31 -6.25 -2.49
C GLY A 210 -20.00 -5.48 -2.24
N HIS A 211 -19.89 -4.73 -1.14
CA HIS A 211 -18.64 -4.05 -0.76
C HIS A 211 -18.23 -4.45 0.66
N ASP A 212 -17.31 -5.39 0.75
CA ASP A 212 -16.82 -5.89 2.04
C ASP A 212 -15.90 -4.87 2.72
N TRP A 213 -15.30 -3.96 1.96
CA TRP A 213 -14.31 -2.99 2.43
C TRP A 213 -14.51 -1.60 1.81
N PRO A 214 -14.09 -0.53 2.51
CA PRO A 214 -13.94 0.79 1.91
C PRO A 214 -13.06 0.75 0.65
N THR A 215 -13.49 1.41 -0.41
CA THR A 215 -12.75 1.47 -1.68
C THR A 215 -12.43 2.92 -2.05
N VAL A 216 -11.21 3.15 -2.52
CA VAL A 216 -10.75 4.44 -3.07
C VAL A 216 -10.42 4.23 -4.54
N GLN A 217 -10.97 5.07 -5.40
CA GLN A 217 -10.67 5.10 -6.83
C GLN A 217 -10.22 6.52 -7.21
N VAL A 218 -9.12 6.63 -7.95
CA VAL A 218 -8.54 7.89 -8.40
C VAL A 218 -8.48 7.89 -9.91
N ALA A 219 -8.90 8.99 -10.53
CA ALA A 219 -8.93 9.13 -11.97
C ALA A 219 -8.50 10.52 -12.41
N ARG A 220 -7.82 10.60 -13.57
CA ARG A 220 -7.44 11.88 -14.16
C ARG A 220 -8.56 12.42 -15.03
N THR A 221 -9.42 13.25 -14.44
CA THR A 221 -10.60 13.81 -15.11
C THR A 221 -11.13 15.05 -14.38
N ARG A 222 -11.88 15.87 -15.11
CA ARG A 222 -12.72 16.95 -14.57
C ARG A 222 -14.14 16.44 -14.42
N VAL A 223 -14.58 16.21 -13.19
CA VAL A 223 -15.89 15.62 -12.88
C VAL A 223 -17.01 16.30 -13.65
N ASP A 224 -17.23 17.61 -13.46
CA ASP A 224 -18.40 18.27 -14.06
C ASP A 224 -18.22 18.65 -15.54
N ALA A 225 -16.97 18.78 -16.01
CA ALA A 225 -16.66 19.18 -17.38
C ALA A 225 -16.57 18.00 -18.35
N ASP A 226 -15.85 16.94 -17.96
CA ASP A 226 -15.61 15.78 -18.82
C ASP A 226 -16.72 14.73 -18.69
N ARG A 227 -17.36 14.63 -17.51
CA ARG A 227 -18.53 13.76 -17.24
C ARG A 227 -18.30 12.29 -17.61
N LEU A 228 -17.06 11.84 -17.48
CA LEU A 228 -16.66 10.47 -17.76
C LEU A 228 -17.05 9.55 -16.58
N PRO A 229 -17.58 8.34 -16.82
CA PRO A 229 -18.04 7.46 -15.75
C PRO A 229 -16.89 7.03 -14.83
N LEU A 230 -17.17 6.99 -13.53
CA LEU A 230 -16.24 6.61 -12.46
C LEU A 230 -17.02 5.74 -11.46
N ASP A 231 -16.82 4.43 -11.50
CA ASP A 231 -17.62 3.50 -10.70
C ASP A 231 -17.67 3.88 -9.21
N PRO A 232 -18.86 3.93 -8.58
CA PRO A 232 -20.18 3.53 -9.11
C PRO A 232 -20.97 4.68 -9.79
N PHE A 233 -20.37 5.86 -9.92
CA PHE A 233 -21.01 7.05 -10.50
C PHE A 233 -21.05 7.03 -12.03
N ASN A 234 -22.26 7.17 -12.56
CA ASN A 234 -22.52 7.28 -14.00
C ASN A 234 -23.22 8.60 -14.30
N PHE A 235 -22.80 9.30 -15.36
CA PHE A 235 -23.46 10.54 -15.78
C PHE A 235 -24.52 10.25 -16.84
N GLU A 236 -25.79 10.38 -16.45
CA GLU A 236 -26.91 10.05 -17.32
C GLU A 236 -28.05 11.05 -17.15
N ARG A 237 -28.69 11.43 -18.27
CA ARG A 237 -29.82 12.37 -18.30
C ARG A 237 -29.51 13.69 -17.56
N GLY A 238 -28.29 14.20 -17.70
CA GLY A 238 -27.85 15.46 -17.10
C GLY A 238 -27.51 15.41 -15.62
N ALA A 239 -27.53 14.24 -14.98
CA ALA A 239 -27.20 14.08 -13.56
C ALA A 239 -26.22 12.93 -13.33
N TRP A 240 -25.39 13.08 -12.32
CA TRP A 240 -24.60 11.97 -11.78
C TRP A 240 -25.53 11.05 -10.98
N ARG A 241 -25.50 9.77 -11.28
CA ARG A 241 -26.38 8.74 -10.71
C ARG A 241 -25.59 7.56 -10.18
N LEU A 242 -26.17 6.89 -9.20
CA LEU A 242 -25.63 5.69 -8.57
C LEU A 242 -26.60 4.51 -8.75
N PRO A 243 -26.07 3.27 -8.81
CA PRO A 243 -26.87 2.08 -8.96
C PRO A 243 -27.84 1.89 -7.79
N ASN A 244 -29.05 1.43 -8.11
CA ASN A 244 -30.07 1.03 -7.16
C ASN A 244 -30.59 -0.36 -7.54
N ALA A 245 -30.38 -1.34 -6.68
CA ALA A 245 -30.77 -2.73 -6.92
C ALA A 245 -32.29 -2.98 -7.03
N HIS A 246 -33.12 -2.01 -6.63
CA HIS A 246 -34.57 -2.12 -6.52
C HIS A 246 -35.32 -1.16 -7.44
N ALA A 247 -34.63 -0.18 -8.03
CA ALA A 247 -35.24 0.86 -8.85
C ALA A 247 -34.26 1.34 -9.93
N GLN A 248 -34.65 2.39 -10.66
CA GLN A 248 -33.70 3.08 -11.55
C GLN A 248 -32.58 3.75 -10.74
N ALA A 249 -31.43 3.97 -11.39
CA ALA A 249 -30.29 4.63 -10.79
C ALA A 249 -30.67 5.99 -10.17
N ALA A 250 -30.34 6.17 -8.89
CA ALA A 250 -30.71 7.33 -8.10
C ALA A 250 -29.76 8.50 -8.38
N PRO A 251 -30.26 9.75 -8.47
CA PRO A 251 -29.39 10.91 -8.62
C PRO A 251 -28.57 11.16 -7.35
N SER A 252 -27.31 11.59 -7.53
CA SER A 252 -26.47 12.12 -6.46
C SER A 252 -26.86 13.54 -6.08
N SER A 253 -26.57 13.93 -4.84
CA SER A 253 -26.69 15.29 -4.34
C SER A 253 -25.31 15.95 -4.19
N LYS A 254 -25.24 17.27 -4.20
CA LYS A 254 -24.01 18.00 -3.84
C LYS A 254 -23.99 18.23 -2.33
N VAL A 255 -22.89 17.88 -1.68
CA VAL A 255 -22.73 17.99 -0.22
C VAL A 255 -21.35 18.53 0.15
N PRO A 256 -21.22 19.24 1.29
CA PRO A 256 -19.92 19.50 1.88
C PRO A 256 -19.29 18.19 2.38
N PHE A 257 -18.02 17.97 2.07
CA PHE A 257 -17.20 16.85 2.51
C PHE A 257 -15.87 17.40 3.02
N PHE A 258 -15.71 17.49 4.34
CA PHE A 258 -14.46 17.91 5.00
C PHE A 258 -13.83 19.20 4.41
N GLY A 259 -14.66 20.23 4.24
CA GLY A 259 -14.24 21.54 3.69
C GLY A 259 -14.20 21.61 2.16
N ARG A 260 -14.64 20.56 1.46
CA ARG A 260 -14.71 20.49 -0.01
C ARG A 260 -16.14 20.23 -0.47
N GLN A 261 -16.42 20.47 -1.74
CA GLN A 261 -17.68 20.02 -2.34
C GLN A 261 -17.51 18.63 -2.91
N ALA A 262 -18.48 17.76 -2.67
CA ALA A 262 -18.54 16.40 -3.18
C ALA A 262 -19.93 16.13 -3.78
N ARG A 263 -19.99 15.13 -4.65
CA ARG A 263 -21.25 14.47 -5.01
C ARG A 263 -21.43 13.26 -4.12
N HIS A 264 -22.61 13.10 -3.55
CA HIS A 264 -22.93 12.04 -2.61
C HIS A 264 -24.15 11.26 -3.10
N GLY A 265 -24.13 9.95 -2.88
CA GLY A 265 -25.33 9.14 -2.93
C GLY A 265 -25.09 7.76 -2.37
N GLU A 266 -26.18 7.03 -2.21
CA GLU A 266 -26.18 5.69 -1.66
C GLU A 266 -26.22 4.67 -2.81
N VAL A 267 -25.32 3.69 -2.74
CA VAL A 267 -25.30 2.52 -3.61
C VAL A 267 -26.14 1.44 -2.96
N LEU A 268 -27.29 1.10 -3.56
CA LEU A 268 -28.14 0.03 -3.06
C LEU A 268 -27.86 -1.27 -3.81
N MET A 269 -27.49 -2.31 -3.08
CA MET A 269 -27.10 -3.62 -3.59
C MET A 269 -28.02 -4.70 -3.02
N ARG A 270 -28.24 -5.78 -3.77
CA ARG A 270 -28.90 -6.96 -3.20
C ARG A 270 -27.92 -7.68 -2.30
N ALA A 271 -28.33 -7.98 -1.09
CA ALA A 271 -27.58 -8.83 -0.19
C ALA A 271 -28.08 -10.27 -0.33
N ALA A 272 -27.16 -11.22 -0.27
CA ALA A 272 -27.48 -12.64 -0.31
C ALA A 272 -26.68 -13.40 0.76
N TRP A 273 -27.39 -14.28 1.46
CA TRP A 273 -26.79 -15.29 2.31
C TRP A 273 -26.30 -16.43 1.43
N HIS A 274 -25.10 -16.91 1.68
CA HIS A 274 -24.55 -18.06 0.98
C HIS A 274 -23.95 -19.04 1.99
N ARG A 275 -24.16 -20.34 1.76
CA ARG A 275 -23.53 -21.39 2.55
C ARG A 275 -22.10 -21.59 2.09
N THR A 276 -21.17 -21.44 3.02
CA THR A 276 -19.73 -21.56 2.76
C THR A 276 -19.26 -23.00 2.62
N LYS A 277 -20.04 -23.97 3.12
CA LYS A 277 -19.67 -25.40 3.18
C LYS A 277 -20.60 -26.33 2.40
N ALA A 278 -21.64 -25.82 1.76
CA ALA A 278 -22.61 -26.64 1.02
C ALA A 278 -22.15 -26.92 -0.42
N GLN A 279 -22.36 -28.14 -0.87
CA GLN A 279 -22.28 -28.53 -2.29
C GLN A 279 -23.58 -29.27 -2.67
N PRO A 280 -24.34 -28.81 -3.69
CA PRO A 280 -24.10 -27.62 -4.53
C PRO A 280 -24.20 -26.30 -3.75
N ALA A 281 -23.76 -25.20 -4.35
CA ALA A 281 -23.84 -23.88 -3.74
C ALA A 281 -25.31 -23.53 -3.43
N VAL A 282 -25.60 -23.26 -2.16
CA VAL A 282 -26.91 -22.84 -1.68
C VAL A 282 -26.82 -21.38 -1.25
N GLY A 283 -27.79 -20.58 -1.68
CA GLY A 283 -27.93 -19.20 -1.25
C GLY A 283 -29.38 -18.79 -1.15
N MET A 284 -29.63 -17.73 -0.38
CA MET A 284 -30.95 -17.15 -0.22
C MET A 284 -30.85 -15.63 -0.11
N GLN A 285 -31.95 -14.94 -0.40
CA GLN A 285 -31.98 -13.48 -0.35
C GLN A 285 -31.87 -12.97 1.10
N ALA A 286 -30.94 -12.05 1.35
CA ALA A 286 -30.71 -11.43 2.65
C ALA A 286 -31.32 -10.01 2.76
N GLY A 287 -31.96 -9.54 1.70
CA GLY A 287 -32.51 -8.18 1.62
C GLY A 287 -31.63 -7.24 0.81
N THR A 288 -31.39 -6.05 1.37
CA THR A 288 -30.69 -4.94 0.71
C THR A 288 -29.51 -4.50 1.56
N SER A 289 -28.36 -4.35 0.93
CA SER A 289 -27.18 -3.71 1.49
C SER A 289 -27.04 -2.31 0.90
N SER A 290 -26.43 -1.40 1.65
CA SER A 290 -26.09 -0.08 1.16
C SER A 290 -24.67 0.35 1.49
N ALA A 291 -24.14 1.24 0.65
CA ALA A 291 -22.84 1.84 0.82
C ALA A 291 -22.91 3.32 0.41
N ASP A 292 -22.43 4.21 1.26
CA ASP A 292 -22.28 5.62 0.88
C ASP A 292 -21.15 5.77 -0.13
N ALA A 293 -21.37 6.55 -1.18
CA ALA A 293 -20.36 6.87 -2.16
C ALA A 293 -20.21 8.38 -2.34
N TYR A 294 -18.96 8.83 -2.43
CA TYR A 294 -18.58 10.22 -2.58
C TYR A 294 -17.68 10.39 -3.80
N LEU A 295 -18.00 11.34 -4.67
CA LEU A 295 -17.18 11.74 -5.81
C LEU A 295 -16.69 13.17 -5.62
N LEU A 296 -15.38 13.33 -5.56
CA LEU A 296 -14.70 14.58 -5.24
C LEU A 296 -13.79 15.02 -6.38
N GLN A 297 -13.74 16.32 -6.64
CA GLN A 297 -12.68 16.94 -7.43
C GLN A 297 -11.57 17.38 -6.48
N LEU A 298 -10.46 16.63 -6.43
CA LEU A 298 -9.36 16.88 -5.49
C LEU A 298 -8.41 17.98 -6.00
N THR A 299 -8.15 17.98 -7.31
CA THR A 299 -7.45 19.04 -8.05
C THR A 299 -8.20 19.27 -9.37
N PRO A 300 -7.90 20.33 -10.17
CA PRO A 300 -8.57 20.54 -11.45
C PRO A 300 -8.44 19.39 -12.47
N GLN A 301 -7.58 18.39 -12.25
CA GLN A 301 -7.44 17.24 -13.16
C GLN A 301 -7.54 15.90 -12.44
N LEU A 302 -7.73 15.87 -11.12
CA LEU A 302 -7.74 14.66 -10.32
C LEU A 302 -9.08 14.52 -9.60
N ALA A 303 -9.82 13.47 -9.93
CA ALA A 303 -11.05 13.07 -9.28
C ALA A 303 -10.81 11.87 -8.37
N VAL A 304 -11.54 11.81 -7.26
CA VAL A 304 -11.49 10.70 -6.30
C VAL A 304 -12.91 10.22 -6.03
N VAL A 305 -13.15 8.92 -6.16
CA VAL A 305 -14.34 8.25 -5.64
C VAL A 305 -13.97 7.52 -4.35
N LEU A 306 -14.81 7.68 -3.34
CA LEU A 306 -14.75 6.94 -2.08
C LEU A 306 -16.05 6.16 -1.92
N VAL A 307 -15.97 4.86 -1.68
CA VAL A 307 -17.11 4.02 -1.33
C VAL A 307 -16.91 3.51 0.09
N SER A 308 -17.90 3.73 0.96
CA SER A 308 -17.88 3.43 2.39
C SER A 308 -16.60 3.94 3.09
N PRO A 309 -16.33 5.26 3.17
CA PRO A 309 -15.09 5.79 3.74
C PRO A 309 -14.72 5.17 5.10
N PRO A 310 -13.43 4.88 5.37
CA PRO A 310 -13.01 4.18 6.57
C PRO A 310 -13.27 5.03 7.82
N LEU A 311 -13.89 4.42 8.83
CA LEU A 311 -14.16 5.06 10.12
C LEU A 311 -12.93 5.04 11.02
N ASP A 312 -12.77 6.05 11.85
CA ASP A 312 -11.64 6.16 12.78
C ASP A 312 -11.67 5.07 13.84
N SER A 313 -12.86 4.56 14.19
CA SER A 313 -13.05 3.43 15.09
C SER A 313 -14.38 2.73 14.83
N ALA A 314 -14.54 1.52 15.36
CA ALA A 314 -15.82 0.81 15.33
C ALA A 314 -16.93 1.53 16.14
N ALA A 315 -16.56 2.37 17.11
CA ALA A 315 -17.51 3.14 17.91
C ALA A 315 -18.21 4.23 17.07
N HIS A 316 -17.53 4.76 16.04
CA HIS A 316 -18.09 5.79 15.17
C HIS A 316 -19.02 5.27 14.07
N LYS A 317 -19.42 3.98 14.10
CA LYS A 317 -20.35 3.40 13.11
C LYS A 317 -21.66 4.18 12.99
N SER A 318 -22.17 4.72 14.10
CA SER A 318 -23.40 5.51 14.11
C SER A 318 -23.24 6.93 13.56
N GLU A 319 -22.01 7.42 13.41
CA GLU A 319 -21.73 8.77 12.90
C GLU A 319 -21.63 8.82 11.37
N GLY A 320 -21.71 7.67 10.70
CA GLY A 320 -21.57 7.56 9.25
C GLY A 320 -20.27 8.20 8.76
N VAL A 321 -20.33 9.01 7.70
CA VAL A 321 -19.18 9.77 7.19
C VAL A 321 -18.61 10.79 8.20
N GLY A 322 -19.37 11.17 9.24
CA GLY A 322 -18.84 11.97 10.34
C GLY A 322 -17.68 11.27 11.04
N GLY A 323 -17.77 9.94 11.18
CA GLY A 323 -16.82 9.11 11.89
C GLY A 323 -15.48 8.85 11.17
N CYS A 324 -15.28 9.35 9.95
CA CYS A 324 -14.05 9.14 9.16
C CYS A 324 -13.02 10.27 9.28
N HIS A 325 -12.96 10.98 10.41
CA HIS A 325 -12.21 12.23 10.52
C HIS A 325 -10.74 12.13 10.11
N THR A 326 -10.04 11.06 10.50
CA THR A 326 -8.61 10.86 10.22
C THR A 326 -8.36 10.74 8.71
N PHE A 327 -9.07 9.84 8.04
CA PHE A 327 -8.92 9.64 6.59
C PHE A 327 -9.49 10.82 5.78
N CYS A 328 -10.73 11.22 6.06
CA CYS A 328 -11.46 12.14 5.21
C CYS A 328 -10.92 13.58 5.30
N ARG A 329 -10.41 14.03 6.46
CA ARG A 329 -9.80 15.36 6.61
C ARG A 329 -8.41 15.44 5.98
N SER A 330 -7.63 14.37 6.06
CA SER A 330 -6.23 14.34 5.60
C SER A 330 -6.08 14.08 4.10
N LEU A 331 -7.13 13.57 3.44
CA LEU A 331 -7.13 13.25 2.01
C LEU A 331 -6.76 14.47 1.16
N ARG A 332 -5.66 14.37 0.44
CA ARG A 332 -5.10 15.44 -0.40
C ARG A 332 -4.41 14.85 -1.62
N ALA A 333 -4.23 15.67 -2.64
CA ALA A 333 -3.42 15.27 -3.78
C ALA A 333 -1.96 15.09 -3.34
N ALA A 334 -1.28 14.12 -3.91
CA ALA A 334 0.12 13.85 -3.62
C ALA A 334 0.84 13.33 -4.84
N GLY A 335 2.14 13.59 -4.90
CA GLY A 335 3.01 12.88 -5.85
C GLY A 335 3.42 13.67 -7.08
N ARG A 336 4.42 13.09 -7.75
CA ARG A 336 4.97 13.51 -9.05
C ARG A 336 4.12 12.87 -10.17
N PRO A 337 4.15 13.36 -11.42
CA PRO A 337 3.30 12.88 -12.52
C PRO A 337 3.34 11.36 -12.80
N SER A 338 4.38 10.67 -12.35
CA SER A 338 4.55 9.21 -12.49
C SER A 338 3.70 8.38 -11.52
N GLU A 339 3.20 8.96 -10.44
CA GLU A 339 2.37 8.28 -9.44
C GLU A 339 0.86 8.39 -9.74
N GLU A 340 0.49 9.34 -10.60
CA GLU A 340 -0.87 9.54 -11.11
C GLU A 340 -1.30 8.41 -12.07
N PRO A 341 -2.62 8.14 -12.21
CA PRO A 341 -3.16 7.09 -13.07
C PRO A 341 -2.87 7.25 -14.58
#